data_AF-A0A964LFN4-F1
#
_entry.id   AF-A0A964LFN4-F1
#
_cell.length_a   1.000
_cell.length_b   1.000
_cell.length_c   1.000
_cell.angle_alpha   90.00
_cell.angle_beta   90.00
_cell.angle_gamma   90.00
#
_symmetry.space_group_name_H-M   'P 1'
#
loop_
_entity.id
_entity.type
_entity.pdbx_description
1 polymer ?
#
loop_
_entity_poly.entity_id
_entity_poly.type
_entity_poly.pdbx_seq_one_letter_code
_entity_poly.pdbx_strand_id
1 'polypeptide(L)'
;MFMTMLRLAAAVLLATVLVAFQSLAADKQVAKKKTGDEVSPATFDKLHRLIKPDPKTSFEGVPWLTSLWQARQQAAAEDKPIVLWAGDPLPLGIT
;
A
#
# COMPACT_ATOMS: atom_id res chain seq x y z
N MET A 1 -27.48 -49.07 -23.01
CA MET A 1 -27.79 -47.96 -22.08
C MET A 1 -26.65 -47.64 -21.10
N PHE A 2 -25.98 -48.66 -20.52
CA PHE A 2 -24.81 -48.46 -19.63
C PHE A 2 -23.62 -47.77 -20.32
N MET A 3 -23.29 -48.18 -21.56
CA MET A 3 -22.14 -47.65 -22.32
C MET A 3 -22.29 -46.17 -22.73
N THR A 4 -23.53 -45.70 -22.96
CA THR A 4 -23.84 -44.30 -23.28
C THR A 4 -23.74 -43.39 -22.07
N MET A 5 -24.11 -43.87 -20.88
CA MET A 5 -23.94 -43.11 -19.64
C MET A 5 -22.46 -43.00 -19.23
N LEU A 6 -21.66 -44.05 -19.47
CA LEU A 6 -20.22 -44.03 -19.22
C LEU A 6 -19.47 -43.01 -20.11
N ARG A 7 -19.89 -42.85 -21.37
CA ARG A 7 -19.33 -41.85 -22.30
C ARG A 7 -19.68 -40.41 -21.93
N LEU A 8 -20.92 -40.16 -21.46
CA LEU A 8 -21.33 -38.85 -20.98
C LEU A 8 -20.59 -38.45 -19.71
N ALA A 9 -20.40 -39.38 -18.76
CA ALA A 9 -19.63 -39.14 -17.54
C ALA A 9 -18.15 -38.80 -17.84
N ALA A 10 -17.53 -39.52 -18.78
CA ALA A 10 -16.16 -39.25 -19.20
C ALA A 10 -16.01 -37.89 -19.91
N ALA A 11 -16.97 -37.50 -20.74
CA ALA A 11 -16.96 -36.20 -21.41
C ALA A 11 -17.13 -35.02 -20.42
N VAL A 12 -17.97 -35.19 -19.40
CA VAL A 12 -18.13 -34.20 -18.33
C VAL A 12 -16.86 -34.08 -17.49
N LEU A 13 -16.22 -35.21 -17.14
CA LEU A 13 -14.94 -35.22 -16.43
C LEU A 13 -13.81 -34.56 -17.24
N LEU A 14 -13.78 -34.80 -18.56
CA LEU A 14 -12.78 -34.17 -19.42
C LEU A 14 -12.99 -32.65 -19.50
N ALA A 15 -14.25 -32.20 -19.58
CA ALA A 15 -14.60 -30.79 -19.64
C ALA A 15 -14.28 -30.07 -18.31
N THR A 16 -14.52 -30.69 -17.16
CA THR A 16 -14.19 -30.08 -15.85
C THR A 16 -12.68 -29.98 -15.63
N VAL A 17 -11.91 -30.98 -16.07
CA VAL A 17 -10.44 -30.92 -16.02
C VAL A 17 -9.89 -29.82 -16.92
N LEU A 18 -10.47 -29.62 -18.12
CA LEU A 18 -10.04 -28.57 -19.05
C LEU A 18 -10.31 -27.16 -18.51
N VAL A 19 -11.46 -26.94 -17.86
CA VAL A 19 -11.79 -25.65 -17.21
C VAL A 19 -10.87 -25.38 -16.02
N ALA A 20 -10.56 -26.39 -15.21
CA ALA A 20 -9.63 -26.24 -14.08
C ALA A 20 -8.19 -25.91 -14.55
N PHE A 21 -7.76 -26.47 -15.69
CA PHE A 21 -6.45 -26.16 -16.26
C PHE A 21 -6.34 -24.73 -16.78
N GLN A 22 -7.42 -24.17 -17.33
CA GLN A 22 -7.45 -22.78 -17.80
C GLN A 22 -7.38 -21.77 -16.64
N SER A 23 -7.98 -22.07 -15.48
CA SER A 23 -7.90 -21.22 -14.29
C SER A 23 -6.50 -21.17 -13.67
N LEU A 24 -5.71 -22.24 -13.76
CA LEU A 24 -4.33 -22.26 -13.24
C LEU A 24 -3.35 -21.45 -14.10
N ALA A 25 -3.64 -21.29 -15.40
CA ALA A 25 -2.80 -20.56 -16.34
C ALA A 25 -3.05 -19.03 -16.34
N ALA A 26 -4.14 -18.56 -15.73
CA ALA A 26 -4.52 -17.16 -15.74
C ALA A 26 -3.72 -16.28 -14.74
N ASP A 27 -2.96 -16.90 -13.81
CA ASP A 27 -2.30 -16.20 -12.70
C ASP A 27 -0.90 -15.63 -13.04
N LYS A 28 -0.59 -15.50 -14.34
CA LYS A 28 0.65 -14.88 -14.84
C LYS A 28 0.41 -13.56 -15.57
N GLN A 29 -0.59 -12.79 -15.16
CA GLN A 29 -0.57 -11.35 -15.44
C GLN A 29 0.29 -10.69 -14.36
N VAL A 30 1.61 -10.74 -14.55
CA VAL A 30 2.54 -9.89 -13.80
C VAL A 30 2.09 -8.46 -14.07
N ALA A 31 1.37 -7.88 -13.11
CA ALA A 31 0.88 -6.52 -13.21
C ALA A 31 2.06 -5.64 -13.60
N LYS A 32 2.04 -5.12 -14.83
CA LYS A 32 3.06 -4.22 -15.34
C LYS A 32 3.12 -3.05 -14.37
N LYS A 33 4.13 -3.03 -13.49
CA LYS A 33 4.36 -1.97 -12.53
C LYS A 33 4.42 -0.68 -13.34
N LYS A 34 3.41 0.19 -13.17
CA LYS A 34 3.42 1.54 -13.71
C LYS A 34 4.61 2.24 -13.05
N THR A 35 5.76 2.24 -13.71
CA THR A 35 6.84 3.16 -13.40
C THR A 35 6.29 4.55 -13.71
N GLY A 36 6.44 5.49 -12.78
CA GLY A 36 5.98 6.86 -12.99
C GLY A 36 6.60 7.45 -14.26
N ASP A 37 5.90 8.42 -14.87
CA ASP A 37 6.41 9.11 -16.05
C ASP A 37 7.79 9.70 -15.76
N GLU A 38 8.70 9.59 -16.74
CA GLU A 38 10.05 10.13 -16.62
C GLU A 38 10.00 11.66 -16.40
N VAL A 39 10.76 12.15 -15.43
CA VAL A 39 10.78 13.58 -15.09
C VAL A 39 11.58 14.32 -16.16
N SER A 40 10.88 14.89 -17.12
CA SER A 40 11.44 15.81 -18.11
C SER A 40 11.70 17.21 -17.51
N PRO A 41 12.57 18.03 -18.11
CA PRO A 41 12.72 19.43 -17.72
C PRO A 41 11.39 20.20 -17.74
N ALA A 42 10.50 19.90 -18.67
CA ALA A 42 9.20 20.56 -18.79
C ALA A 42 8.22 20.19 -17.65
N THR A 43 8.37 18.99 -17.06
CA THR A 43 7.52 18.53 -15.95
C THR A 43 8.15 18.78 -14.58
N PHE A 44 9.46 19.07 -14.53
CA PHE A 44 10.20 19.33 -13.30
C PHE A 44 9.61 20.48 -12.49
N ASP A 45 9.31 21.63 -13.10
CA ASP A 45 8.79 22.81 -12.37
C ASP A 45 7.42 22.55 -11.74
N LYS A 46 6.61 21.68 -12.35
CA LYS A 46 5.33 21.26 -11.79
C LYS A 46 5.57 20.35 -10.59
N LEU A 47 6.41 19.33 -10.74
CA LEU A 47 6.75 18.40 -9.67
C LEU A 47 7.39 19.13 -8.48
N HIS A 48 8.39 19.97 -8.74
CA HIS A 48 9.13 20.70 -7.73
C HIS A 48 8.22 21.61 -6.89
N ARG A 49 7.19 22.24 -7.50
CA ARG A 49 6.19 23.00 -6.74
C ARG A 49 5.31 22.14 -5.84
N LEU A 50 4.98 20.91 -6.25
CA LEU A 50 4.12 20.01 -5.48
C LEU A 50 4.83 19.41 -4.26
N ILE A 51 6.15 19.23 -4.31
CA ILE A 51 6.92 18.60 -3.23
C ILE A 51 7.43 19.61 -2.19
N LYS A 52 7.34 20.92 -2.45
CA LYS A 52 7.72 21.93 -1.47
C LYS A 52 6.76 21.87 -0.27
N PRO A 53 7.27 22.00 0.96
CA PRO A 53 6.41 22.11 2.13
C PRO A 53 5.39 23.24 1.95
N ASP A 54 4.11 22.96 2.17
CA ASP A 54 3.10 24.01 2.29
C ASP A 54 3.28 24.67 3.66
N PRO A 55 3.51 26.00 3.73
CA PRO A 55 3.59 26.71 5.00
C PRO A 55 2.37 26.49 5.91
N LYS A 56 1.19 26.21 5.33
CA LYS A 56 -0.04 25.92 6.07
C LYS A 56 -0.05 24.57 6.77
N THR A 57 0.78 23.63 6.31
CA THR A 57 0.89 22.28 6.89
C THR A 57 2.18 22.10 7.69
N SER A 58 2.81 23.21 8.10
CA SER A 58 4.02 23.15 8.92
C SER A 58 3.72 22.56 10.30
N PHE A 59 4.56 21.62 10.73
CA PHE A 59 4.52 21.04 12.07
C PHE A 59 5.30 21.87 13.10
N GLU A 60 5.96 22.95 12.69
CA GLU A 60 6.79 23.80 13.56
C GLU A 60 5.97 24.54 14.63
N GLY A 61 4.71 24.89 14.33
CA GLY A 61 3.83 25.62 15.24
C GLY A 61 3.16 24.75 16.31
N VAL A 62 3.33 23.43 16.27
CA VAL A 62 2.74 22.52 17.26
C VAL A 62 3.54 22.64 18.57
N PRO A 63 2.88 22.85 19.73
CA PRO A 63 3.56 22.95 21.03
C PRO A 63 3.99 21.57 21.52
N TRP A 64 5.03 21.01 20.91
CA TRP A 64 5.53 19.67 21.21
C TRP A 64 5.95 19.52 22.68
N LEU A 65 5.38 18.53 23.36
CA LEU A 65 5.86 18.09 24.66
C LEU A 65 7.06 17.15 24.48
N THR A 66 8.15 17.42 25.19
CA THR A 66 9.38 16.61 25.11
C THR A 66 9.37 15.40 26.05
N SER A 67 8.38 15.30 26.94
CA SER A 67 8.18 14.17 27.83
C SER A 67 6.95 13.37 27.43
N LEU A 68 7.16 12.11 27.02
CA LEU A 68 6.07 11.18 26.72
C LEU A 68 5.16 10.96 27.95
N TRP A 69 5.73 10.97 29.15
CA TRP A 69 4.96 10.80 30.39
C TRP A 69 4.00 11.97 30.65
N GLN A 70 4.45 13.20 30.43
CA GLN A 70 3.58 14.38 30.56
C GLN A 70 2.50 14.40 29.48
N ALA A 71 2.87 14.08 28.23
CA ALA A 71 1.90 13.98 27.14
C ALA A 71 0.79 12.98 27.41
N ARG A 72 1.13 11.81 28.00
CA ARG A 72 0.14 10.79 28.38
C ARG A 72 -0.82 11.26 29.47
N GLN A 73 -0.33 11.94 30.49
CA GLN A 73 -1.18 12.48 31.55
C GLN A 73 -2.14 13.54 31.00
N GLN A 74 -1.64 14.46 30.18
CA GLN A 74 -2.47 15.50 29.57
C GLN A 74 -3.54 14.90 28.63
N ALA A 75 -3.16 13.94 27.78
CA ALA A 75 -4.08 13.25 26.89
C ALA A 75 -5.20 12.52 27.65
N ALA A 76 -4.87 11.85 28.76
CA ALA A 76 -5.85 11.20 29.62
C ALA A 76 -6.77 12.21 30.33
N ALA A 77 -6.25 13.35 30.77
CA ALA A 77 -7.03 14.40 31.41
C ALA A 77 -7.98 15.11 30.43
N GLU A 78 -7.57 15.25 29.16
CA GLU A 78 -8.36 15.90 28.11
C GLU A 78 -9.26 14.94 27.31
N ASP A 79 -9.16 13.64 27.56
CA ASP A 79 -9.80 12.57 26.76
C ASP A 79 -9.50 12.68 25.26
N LYS A 80 -8.22 12.88 24.92
CA LYS A 80 -7.74 13.05 23.53
C LYS A 80 -6.64 12.06 23.17
N PRO A 81 -6.53 11.67 21.89
CA PRO A 81 -5.40 10.88 21.43
C PRO A 81 -4.09 11.69 21.43
N ILE A 82 -2.95 10.99 21.39
CA ILE A 82 -1.61 11.59 21.28
C ILE A 82 -1.10 11.43 19.85
N VAL A 83 -0.50 12.50 19.32
CA VAL A 83 0.34 12.46 18.12
C VAL A 83 1.79 12.36 18.57
N LEU A 84 2.50 11.31 18.18
CA LEU A 84 3.90 11.09 18.52
C LEU A 84 4.78 11.33 17.30
N TRP A 85 5.70 12.31 17.39
CA TRP A 85 6.79 12.45 16.45
C TRP A 85 8.05 11.81 17.05
N ALA A 86 8.43 10.65 16.52
CA ALA A 86 9.68 9.99 16.85
C ALA A 86 10.63 10.06 15.66
N GLY A 87 11.87 10.49 15.88
CA GLY A 87 12.96 10.25 14.94
C GLY A 87 13.41 8.79 15.06
N ASP A 88 13.84 8.20 13.94
CA ASP A 88 14.48 6.88 13.95
C ASP A 88 15.76 6.94 14.82
N PRO A 89 15.88 6.14 15.90
CA PRO A 89 16.98 6.24 16.85
C PRO A 89 18.30 5.63 16.35
N LEU A 90 18.51 5.46 15.03
CA LEU A 90 19.83 5.12 14.49
C LEU A 90 20.83 6.20 14.92
N PRO A 91 21.88 5.86 15.71
CA PRO A 91 22.69 6.83 16.45
C PRO A 91 23.49 7.82 15.59
N LEU A 92 23.48 7.68 14.26
CA LEU A 92 24.32 8.46 13.32
C LEU A 92 23.59 8.88 12.03
N GLY A 93 22.26 8.71 11.94
CA GLY A 93 21.47 9.10 10.76
C GLY A 93 21.54 8.13 9.57
N ILE A 94 20.54 8.20 8.69
CA ILE A 94 20.62 7.69 7.31
C ILE A 94 20.90 8.92 6.43
N THR A 95 22.11 9.00 5.90
CA THR A 95 22.45 9.86 4.75
C THR A 95 21.89 9.28 3.46
#